data_AF-A0AA39CHM2-F1
#
_entry.id   AF-A0AA39CHM2-F1
#
_cell.length_a   1.000
_cell.length_b   1.000
_cell.length_c   1.000
_cell.angle_alpha   90.00
_cell.angle_beta   90.00
_cell.angle_gamma   90.00
#
_symmetry.space_group_name_H-M   'P 1'
#
loop_
_entity.id
_entity.type
_entity.pdbx_description
1 polymer ?
#
loop_
_entity_poly.entity_id
_entity_poly.type
_entity_poly.pdbx_seq_one_letter_code
_entity_poly.pdbx_strand_id
1 'polypeptide(L)'
;MTISTNFDDLRFTPSTNLQPIFDMVAAVQNFHGAPPATTDLHYAFPTFYLTQGSFLSTGERNISLELTARSAELECQTIANFTYSVDNGQVKLSAWDRGCQITQDISPSSSPAFYFPTSPTIDCATLASPSRLVLAAGEFDGQSVTLLKHLSLISCLPRYLATEGILKLIPGPANTTISQFSPVSPAQVQYFWPWQGFETALHQVGYYNPQTNVSSTGFGNLILALAQQSRSDAILHPDTLIAAAEKLFTSVFAVLGATVLFSSATTPNFGEGSIDETHTRLFVVIAAAAPMISVLACAVLGTIVICLRSRRVSSVLLEEPASLAGFANLLFGSGLLQLVGEMRDRHDYDGKFVKYFKRNYDGKLSKVRLKGSSPEKLHIVFSPLKHKVRDYDFQIADTSQ
;
A
#
# COMPACT_ATOMS: atom_id res chain seq x y z
N MET A 1 -24.28 1.76 -11.60
CA MET A 1 -24.14 1.51 -10.15
C MET A 1 -25.53 1.21 -9.60
N THR A 2 -25.62 0.32 -8.62
CA THR A 2 -26.90 -0.03 -8.00
C THR A 2 -26.80 0.16 -6.49
N ILE A 3 -27.63 1.04 -5.94
CA ILE A 3 -27.83 1.20 -4.49
C ILE A 3 -28.81 0.13 -4.05
N SER A 4 -28.38 -0.72 -3.12
CA SER A 4 -29.11 -1.91 -2.68
C SER A 4 -29.85 -1.74 -1.36
N THR A 5 -29.62 -0.66 -0.64
CA THR A 5 -30.30 -0.38 0.63
C THR A 5 -30.85 1.02 0.67
N ASN A 6 -32.00 1.18 1.33
CA ASN A 6 -32.59 2.47 1.65
C ASN A 6 -32.60 2.67 3.17
N PHE A 7 -32.65 3.93 3.60
CA PHE A 7 -32.81 4.26 5.00
C PHE A 7 -34.23 3.94 5.45
N ASP A 8 -34.35 3.14 6.50
CA ASP A 8 -35.61 2.64 7.05
C ASP A 8 -35.54 2.74 8.58
N ASP A 9 -36.13 3.81 9.12
CA ASP A 9 -36.07 4.14 10.54
C ASP A 9 -36.90 3.16 11.40
N LEU A 10 -37.92 2.54 10.81
CA LEU A 10 -38.75 1.51 11.44
C LEU A 10 -37.97 0.23 11.80
N ARG A 11 -36.76 0.06 11.27
CA ARG A 11 -35.85 -1.04 11.64
C ARG A 11 -35.34 -0.90 13.07
N PHE A 12 -35.28 0.32 13.60
CA PHE A 12 -34.93 0.54 14.98
C PHE A 12 -36.16 0.30 15.86
N THR A 13 -36.18 -0.86 16.52
CA THR A 13 -37.24 -1.21 17.48
C THR A 13 -36.70 -1.13 18.91
N PRO A 14 -37.58 -1.08 19.93
CA PRO A 14 -37.18 -1.19 21.33
C PRO A 14 -36.43 -2.49 21.69
N SER A 15 -36.48 -3.51 20.83
CA SER A 15 -35.75 -4.77 20.97
C SER A 15 -34.38 -4.77 20.29
N THR A 16 -33.98 -3.66 19.67
CA THR A 16 -32.68 -3.53 19.00
C THR A 16 -31.56 -3.55 20.05
N ASN A 17 -30.68 -4.56 19.98
CA ASN A 17 -29.55 -4.66 20.88
C ASN A 17 -28.43 -3.70 20.44
N LEU A 18 -28.12 -2.69 21.27
CA LEU A 18 -27.03 -1.74 21.01
C LEU A 18 -25.64 -2.28 21.40
N GLN A 19 -25.54 -3.37 22.17
CA GLN A 19 -24.25 -3.91 22.61
C GLN A 19 -23.28 -4.21 21.45
N PRO A 20 -23.68 -4.88 20.35
CA PRO A 20 -22.77 -5.15 19.23
C PRO A 20 -22.27 -3.88 18.55
N ILE A 21 -23.08 -2.81 18.55
CA ILE A 21 -22.71 -1.51 18.00
C ILE A 21 -21.65 -0.86 18.88
N PHE A 22 -21.84 -0.91 20.21
CA PHE A 22 -20.87 -0.41 21.18
C PHE A 22 -19.56 -1.18 21.11
N ASP A 23 -19.61 -2.50 21.01
CA ASP A 23 -18.42 -3.36 20.89
C ASP A 23 -17.64 -3.03 19.61
N MET A 24 -18.35 -2.82 18.49
CA MET A 24 -17.74 -2.44 17.22
C MET A 24 -17.12 -1.04 17.27
N VAL A 25 -17.82 -0.05 17.84
CA VAL A 25 -17.28 1.30 18.01
C VAL A 25 -16.08 1.30 18.95
N ALA A 26 -16.14 0.52 20.03
CA ALA A 26 -15.00 0.33 20.94
C ALA A 26 -13.81 -0.31 20.21
N ALA A 27 -14.04 -1.36 19.42
CA ALA A 27 -12.99 -2.00 18.62
C ALA A 27 -12.33 -1.03 17.64
N VAL A 28 -13.13 -0.21 16.95
CA VAL A 28 -12.62 0.71 15.93
C VAL A 28 -11.95 1.94 16.55
N GLN A 29 -12.61 2.61 17.49
CA GLN A 29 -12.11 3.85 18.07
C GLN A 29 -11.03 3.61 19.12
N ASN A 30 -11.17 2.60 19.99
CA ASN A 30 -10.21 2.37 21.06
C ASN A 30 -9.05 1.45 20.66
N PHE A 31 -9.26 0.52 19.71
CA PHE A 31 -8.27 -0.48 19.32
C PHE A 31 -7.83 -0.38 17.86
N HIS A 32 -8.18 0.71 17.17
CA HIS A 32 -7.83 0.95 15.76
C HIS A 32 -8.27 -0.18 14.82
N GLY A 33 -9.37 -0.85 15.14
CA GLY A 33 -10.01 -1.82 14.25
C GLY A 33 -10.51 -1.18 12.95
N ALA A 34 -10.78 -1.99 11.94
CA ALA A 34 -11.37 -1.50 10.69
C ALA A 34 -12.88 -1.27 10.86
N PRO A 35 -13.43 -0.11 10.45
CA PRO A 35 -14.87 0.13 10.46
C PRO A 35 -15.59 -0.75 9.43
N PRO A 36 -16.93 -0.93 9.54
CA PRO A 36 -17.72 -1.51 8.47
C PRO A 36 -17.52 -0.76 7.15
N ALA A 37 -17.57 -1.50 6.03
CA ALA A 37 -17.33 -0.93 4.70
C ALA A 37 -18.32 0.17 4.29
N THR A 38 -19.42 0.32 5.01
CA THR A 38 -20.52 1.27 4.78
C THR A 38 -20.49 2.46 5.74
N THR A 39 -19.40 2.70 6.46
CA THR A 39 -19.24 3.89 7.31
C THR A 39 -17.79 4.35 7.41
N ASP A 40 -17.58 5.65 7.56
CA ASP A 40 -16.29 6.25 7.93
C ASP A 40 -16.27 6.69 9.42
N LEU A 41 -17.21 6.19 10.23
CA LEU A 41 -17.48 6.55 11.63
C LEU A 41 -18.07 7.95 11.85
N HIS A 42 -18.13 8.79 10.82
CA HIS A 42 -18.86 10.05 10.88
C HIS A 42 -20.22 9.93 10.18
N TYR A 43 -20.20 9.30 9.01
CA TYR A 43 -21.32 9.06 8.13
C TYR A 43 -21.59 7.56 7.98
N ALA A 44 -22.86 7.22 7.92
CA ALA A 44 -23.35 5.94 7.44
C ALA A 44 -23.80 6.10 5.99
N PHE A 45 -23.37 5.17 5.15
CA PHE A 45 -23.67 5.13 3.73
C PHE A 45 -24.56 3.93 3.39
N PRO A 46 -25.46 4.06 2.41
CA PRO A 46 -26.17 2.90 1.90
C PRO A 46 -25.17 1.92 1.26
N THR A 47 -25.49 0.63 1.31
CA THR A 47 -24.79 -0.38 0.53
C THR A 47 -25.03 -0.17 -0.96
N PHE A 48 -23.99 -0.41 -1.75
CA PHE A 48 -24.03 -0.29 -3.19
C PHE A 48 -23.20 -1.40 -3.84
N TYR A 49 -23.57 -1.72 -5.07
CA TYR A 49 -22.82 -2.63 -5.93
C TYR A 49 -22.46 -1.91 -7.23
N LEU A 50 -21.22 -2.11 -7.64
CA LEU A 50 -20.77 -1.69 -8.95
C LEU A 50 -21.27 -2.72 -9.96
N THR A 51 -22.20 -2.31 -10.82
CA THR A 51 -22.75 -3.15 -11.89
C THR A 51 -21.60 -3.67 -12.74
N GLN A 52 -21.43 -4.99 -12.86
CA GLN A 52 -20.25 -5.59 -13.47
C GLN A 52 -20.06 -5.14 -14.92
N GLY A 53 -18.97 -4.43 -15.17
CA GLY A 53 -18.48 -4.08 -16.51
C GLY A 53 -17.00 -3.73 -16.45
N SER A 54 -16.10 -4.71 -16.61
CA SER A 54 -14.64 -4.49 -16.76
C SER A 54 -13.94 -3.56 -15.74
N PHE A 55 -14.51 -3.39 -14.55
CA PHE A 55 -13.95 -2.55 -13.47
C PHE A 55 -12.86 -3.25 -12.64
N LEU A 56 -12.63 -4.54 -12.89
CA LEU A 56 -11.68 -5.39 -12.19
C LEU A 56 -10.26 -5.36 -12.80
N SER A 57 -9.98 -4.46 -13.74
CA SER A 57 -8.61 -4.30 -14.25
C SER A 57 -7.80 -3.44 -13.29
N THR A 58 -6.58 -3.92 -13.01
CA THR A 58 -5.60 -3.49 -12.00
C THR A 58 -4.99 -2.09 -12.25
N GLY A 59 -5.81 -1.11 -12.62
CA GLY A 59 -5.43 0.30 -12.73
C GLY A 59 -5.83 1.10 -11.49
N GLU A 60 -5.08 2.17 -11.19
CA GLU A 60 -5.49 3.20 -10.22
C GLU A 60 -6.74 3.91 -10.76
N ARG A 61 -7.91 3.44 -10.31
CA ARG A 61 -9.21 4.00 -10.66
C ARG A 61 -9.85 4.59 -9.40
N ASN A 62 -10.29 5.84 -9.48
CA ASN A 62 -11.06 6.46 -8.42
C ASN A 62 -12.54 6.42 -8.82
N ILE A 63 -13.39 5.95 -7.92
CA ILE A 63 -14.83 5.88 -8.16
C ILE A 63 -15.48 6.95 -7.31
N SER A 64 -16.31 7.80 -7.91
CA SER A 64 -17.07 8.84 -7.22
C SER A 64 -18.55 8.56 -7.38
N LEU A 65 -19.29 8.59 -6.27
CA LEU A 65 -20.71 8.24 -6.21
C LEU A 65 -21.50 9.36 -5.55
N GLU A 66 -22.63 9.74 -6.15
CA GLU A 66 -23.55 10.68 -5.53
C GLU A 66 -24.57 9.91 -4.68
N LEU A 67 -24.64 10.26 -3.38
CA LEU A 67 -25.56 9.63 -2.45
C LEU A 67 -25.90 10.54 -1.27
N THR A 68 -26.94 10.15 -0.53
CA THR A 68 -27.31 10.76 0.74
C THR A 68 -26.75 9.92 1.90
N ALA A 69 -25.82 10.50 2.65
CA ALA A 69 -25.26 9.93 3.86
C ALA A 69 -26.09 10.31 5.09
N ARG A 70 -26.04 9.46 6.12
CA ARG A 70 -26.69 9.67 7.41
C ARG A 70 -25.65 9.89 8.49
N SER A 71 -25.77 10.94 9.28
CA SER A 71 -24.87 11.18 10.41
C SER A 71 -25.66 11.68 11.62
N ALA A 72 -25.00 11.70 12.77
CA ALA A 72 -25.49 12.38 13.94
C ALA A 72 -24.39 13.22 14.55
N GLU A 73 -24.76 14.38 15.06
CA GLU A 73 -23.89 15.30 15.76
C GLU A 73 -24.42 15.50 17.18
N LEU A 74 -23.50 15.84 18.06
CA LEU A 74 -23.81 16.16 19.44
C LEU A 74 -23.23 17.54 19.71
N GLU A 75 -24.06 18.48 20.17
CA GLU A 75 -23.61 19.83 20.50
C GLU A 75 -23.62 20.01 22.02
N CYS A 76 -22.45 19.84 22.62
CA CYS A 76 -22.28 19.82 24.07
C CYS A 76 -21.81 21.15 24.64
N GLN A 77 -22.25 21.45 25.87
CA GLN A 77 -21.71 22.55 26.66
C GLN A 77 -21.65 22.22 28.14
N THR A 78 -20.64 22.78 28.82
CA THR A 78 -20.52 22.70 30.27
C THR A 78 -21.49 23.68 30.93
N ILE A 79 -22.27 23.18 31.89
CA ILE A 79 -23.22 23.97 32.64
C ILE A 79 -22.53 24.55 33.87
N ALA A 80 -22.28 25.85 33.85
CA ALA A 80 -21.62 26.54 34.97
C ALA A 80 -22.52 26.70 36.21
N ASN A 81 -23.81 26.91 35.99
CA ASN A 81 -24.79 27.19 37.06
C ASN A 81 -25.81 26.06 37.15
N PHE A 82 -25.61 25.16 38.10
CA PHE A 82 -26.54 24.10 38.44
C PHE A 82 -26.85 24.11 39.94
N THR A 83 -28.04 23.66 40.31
CA THR A 83 -28.42 23.42 41.69
C THR A 83 -28.17 21.97 42.05
N TYR A 84 -27.88 21.72 43.33
CA TYR A 84 -27.75 20.37 43.85
C TYR A 84 -28.60 20.20 45.11
N SER A 85 -29.09 18.99 45.32
CA SER A 85 -29.70 18.56 46.57
C SER A 85 -29.15 17.20 46.96
N VAL A 86 -28.89 16.99 48.24
CA VAL A 86 -28.44 15.70 48.77
C VAL A 86 -29.58 15.13 49.61
N ASP A 87 -30.11 13.98 49.20
CA ASP A 87 -31.17 13.25 49.93
C ASP A 87 -30.78 11.78 50.03
N ASN A 88 -30.78 11.24 51.26
CA ASN A 88 -30.40 9.84 51.54
C ASN A 88 -29.07 9.37 50.91
N GLY A 89 -28.07 10.26 50.80
CA GLY A 89 -26.79 9.97 50.16
C GLY A 89 -26.82 9.97 48.64
N GLN A 90 -27.96 10.30 48.03
CA GLN A 90 -28.09 10.57 46.60
C GLN A 90 -27.92 12.07 46.34
N VAL A 91 -27.07 12.41 45.38
CA VAL A 91 -26.84 13.77 44.90
C VAL A 91 -27.65 13.96 43.64
N LYS A 92 -28.63 14.85 43.69
CA LYS A 92 -29.44 15.24 42.54
C LYS A 92 -28.98 16.59 42.03
N LEU A 93 -28.62 16.65 40.76
CA LEU A 93 -28.24 17.86 40.05
C LEU A 93 -29.39 18.31 39.17
N SER A 94 -29.66 19.61 39.12
CA SER A 94 -30.67 20.20 38.25
C SER A 94 -30.14 21.48 37.62
N ALA A 95 -30.42 21.69 36.35
CA ALA A 95 -30.07 22.91 35.65
C ALA A 95 -31.01 23.21 34.50
N TRP A 96 -30.84 24.40 33.91
CA TRP A 96 -31.54 24.81 32.70
C TRP A 96 -30.54 24.95 31.55
N ASP A 97 -30.80 24.26 30.44
CA ASP A 97 -30.01 24.32 29.22
C ASP A 97 -30.89 24.68 28.01
N ARG A 98 -30.66 25.86 27.42
CA ARG A 98 -31.34 26.32 26.18
C ARG A 98 -32.87 26.13 26.22
N GLY A 99 -33.48 26.40 27.38
CA GLY A 99 -34.94 26.28 27.57
C GLY A 99 -35.46 24.89 27.96
N CYS A 100 -34.57 23.92 28.24
CA CYS A 100 -34.95 22.62 28.79
C CYS A 100 -34.37 22.43 30.21
N GLN A 101 -35.18 21.90 31.13
CA GLN A 101 -34.72 21.53 32.45
C GLN A 101 -34.08 20.14 32.38
N ILE A 102 -32.82 20.04 32.81
CA ILE A 102 -32.09 18.77 32.88
C ILE A 102 -31.90 18.36 34.33
N THR A 103 -31.92 17.05 34.57
CA THR A 103 -31.64 16.48 35.89
C THR A 103 -30.69 15.30 35.77
N GLN A 104 -29.83 15.12 36.77
CA GLN A 104 -28.92 14.00 36.86
C GLN A 104 -28.80 13.56 38.31
N ASP A 105 -29.00 12.27 38.54
CA ASP A 105 -28.83 11.67 39.85
C ASP A 105 -27.50 10.92 39.91
N ILE A 106 -26.83 11.03 41.05
CA ILE A 106 -25.58 10.34 41.38
C ILE A 106 -25.75 9.74 42.76
N SER A 107 -25.30 8.51 42.98
CA SER A 107 -25.27 7.88 44.31
C SER A 107 -23.82 7.63 44.70
N PRO A 108 -23.11 8.63 45.25
CA PRO A 108 -21.72 8.49 45.63
C PRO A 108 -21.54 7.48 46.76
N SER A 109 -20.48 6.71 46.69
CA SER A 109 -20.02 5.74 47.67
C SER A 109 -18.49 5.86 47.78
N SER A 110 -17.90 5.39 48.87
CA SER A 110 -16.44 5.47 49.07
C SER A 110 -15.62 4.64 48.08
N SER A 111 -16.28 3.78 47.33
CA SER A 111 -15.74 3.01 46.22
C SER A 111 -16.87 2.81 45.20
N PRO A 112 -16.67 3.15 43.92
CA PRO A 112 -15.45 3.66 43.27
C PRO A 112 -15.15 5.14 43.56
N ALA A 113 -13.92 5.59 43.26
CA ALA A 113 -13.49 6.98 43.52
C ALA A 113 -14.01 7.99 42.49
N PHE A 114 -14.30 7.58 41.25
CA PHE A 114 -14.77 8.47 40.20
C PHE A 114 -16.19 8.11 39.75
N TYR A 115 -16.99 9.12 39.45
CA TYR A 115 -18.37 9.00 39.00
C TYR A 115 -18.50 9.70 37.66
N PHE A 116 -19.07 8.99 36.68
CA PHE A 116 -19.41 9.53 35.38
C PHE A 116 -20.77 9.02 34.87
N PRO A 117 -21.88 9.30 35.58
CA PRO A 117 -23.19 8.88 35.11
C PRO A 117 -23.63 9.69 33.88
N THR A 118 -24.44 9.04 33.06
CA THR A 118 -25.04 9.64 31.87
C THR A 118 -26.52 9.35 31.88
N SER A 119 -27.37 10.30 31.51
CA SER A 119 -28.81 10.09 31.40
C SER A 119 -29.43 10.86 30.24
N PRO A 120 -30.55 10.39 29.69
CA PRO A 120 -31.32 11.14 28.71
C PRO A 120 -32.32 12.07 29.40
N THR A 121 -32.62 13.20 28.76
CA THR A 121 -33.80 14.03 29.05
C THR A 121 -34.56 14.14 27.73
N ILE A 122 -35.78 13.59 27.65
CA ILE A 122 -36.52 13.41 26.37
C ILE A 122 -37.84 14.18 26.32
N ASP A 123 -38.10 15.00 27.33
CA ASP A 123 -39.33 15.75 27.57
C ASP A 123 -39.13 17.27 27.40
N CYS A 124 -38.10 17.66 26.63
CA CYS A 124 -37.86 19.05 26.31
C CYS A 124 -38.93 19.60 25.34
N ALA A 125 -39.27 20.88 25.47
CA ALA A 125 -40.15 21.57 24.52
C ALA A 125 -39.55 21.55 23.10
N THR A 126 -40.39 21.46 22.07
CA THR A 126 -39.95 21.38 20.66
C THR A 126 -39.06 22.55 20.24
N LEU A 127 -39.35 23.76 20.71
CA LEU A 127 -38.56 24.97 20.45
C LEU A 127 -37.15 24.91 21.07
N ALA A 128 -36.98 24.12 22.13
CA ALA A 128 -35.70 23.90 22.81
C ALA A 128 -34.94 22.69 22.24
N SER A 129 -35.39 22.09 21.13
CA SER A 129 -35.03 20.74 20.68
C SER A 129 -35.51 19.65 21.66
N PRO A 130 -35.95 18.49 21.16
CA PRO A 130 -36.81 17.58 21.92
C PRO A 130 -36.08 16.78 23.00
N SER A 131 -34.74 16.76 23.03
CA SER A 131 -33.99 16.01 24.04
C SER A 131 -32.62 16.59 24.38
N ARG A 132 -32.03 16.06 25.46
CA ARG A 132 -30.65 16.27 25.90
C ARG A 132 -30.03 14.95 26.32
N LEU A 133 -28.74 14.80 26.04
CA LEU A 133 -27.89 13.83 26.72
C LEU A 133 -27.17 14.59 27.85
N VAL A 134 -27.35 14.11 29.07
CA VAL A 134 -26.77 14.71 30.27
C VAL A 134 -25.62 13.85 30.73
N LEU A 135 -24.46 14.46 30.98
CA LEU A 135 -23.28 13.81 31.52
C LEU A 135 -22.90 14.55 32.79
N ALA A 136 -22.60 13.84 33.87
CA ALA A 136 -21.98 14.44 35.04
C ALA A 136 -20.68 13.72 35.36
N ALA A 137 -19.68 14.46 35.82
CA ALA A 137 -18.40 13.90 36.26
C ALA A 137 -18.06 14.42 37.66
N GLY A 138 -17.50 13.58 38.50
CA GLY A 138 -17.03 13.98 39.83
C GLY A 138 -16.17 12.92 40.51
N GLU A 139 -15.40 13.33 41.51
CA GLU A 139 -14.58 12.45 42.33
C GLU A 139 -15.15 12.40 43.75
N PHE A 140 -15.26 11.22 44.33
CA PHE A 140 -15.73 11.04 45.69
C PHE A 140 -14.87 11.81 46.69
N ASP A 141 -15.52 12.59 47.54
CA ASP A 141 -14.91 13.26 48.67
C ASP A 141 -15.86 13.24 49.86
N GLY A 142 -15.57 12.40 50.85
CA GLY A 142 -16.39 12.27 52.06
C GLY A 142 -16.42 13.53 52.94
N GLN A 143 -15.58 14.53 52.66
CA GLN A 143 -15.61 15.83 53.34
C GLN A 143 -16.45 16.89 52.61
N SER A 144 -16.80 16.64 51.34
CA SER A 144 -17.62 17.56 50.55
C SER A 144 -19.10 17.47 50.95
N VAL A 145 -19.82 18.59 50.90
CA VAL A 145 -21.28 18.66 51.13
C VAL A 145 -22.03 17.78 50.13
N THR A 146 -21.55 17.71 48.90
CA THR A 146 -22.13 16.89 47.82
C THR A 146 -21.53 15.48 47.77
N LEU A 147 -20.67 15.10 48.72
CA LEU A 147 -19.87 13.87 48.68
C LEU A 147 -18.98 13.74 47.41
N LEU A 148 -18.88 14.82 46.63
CA LEU A 148 -18.17 14.89 45.36
C LEU A 148 -17.35 16.19 45.30
N LYS A 149 -16.13 16.10 44.78
CA LYS A 149 -15.30 17.26 44.38
C LYS A 149 -15.10 17.24 42.87
N HIS A 150 -14.66 18.37 42.31
CA HIS A 150 -14.48 18.55 40.87
C HIS A 150 -15.73 18.18 40.05
N LEU A 151 -16.90 18.52 40.59
CA LEU A 151 -18.17 18.21 39.96
C LEU A 151 -18.38 19.07 38.71
N SER A 152 -18.63 18.43 37.58
CA SER A 152 -19.00 19.09 36.33
C SER A 152 -20.28 18.48 35.76
N LEU A 153 -21.16 19.33 35.23
CA LEU A 153 -22.38 18.93 34.53
C LEU A 153 -22.27 19.39 33.07
N ILE A 154 -22.53 18.48 32.14
CA ILE A 154 -22.45 18.70 30.70
C ILE A 154 -23.83 18.36 30.11
N SER A 155 -24.32 19.24 29.26
CA SER A 155 -25.58 19.04 28.51
C SER A 155 -25.29 19.04 27.02
N CYS A 156 -25.81 18.04 26.34
CA CYS A 156 -25.54 17.78 24.94
C CYS A 156 -26.83 17.71 24.12
N LEU A 157 -26.85 18.41 22.98
CA LEU A 157 -27.96 18.42 22.03
C LEU A 157 -27.71 17.42 20.89
N PRO A 158 -28.47 16.32 20.81
CA PRO A 158 -28.36 15.41 19.67
C PRO A 158 -29.01 16.01 18.42
N ARG A 159 -28.36 15.85 17.27
CA ARG A 159 -28.88 16.25 15.95
C ARG A 159 -28.66 15.12 14.96
N TYR A 160 -29.72 14.72 14.28
CA TYR A 160 -29.66 13.69 13.22
C TYR A 160 -29.73 14.35 11.86
N LEU A 161 -28.84 13.96 10.96
CA LEU A 161 -28.59 14.68 9.73
C LEU A 161 -28.67 13.76 8.51
N ALA A 162 -29.22 14.31 7.42
CA ALA A 162 -29.14 13.79 6.07
C ALA A 162 -28.25 14.72 5.25
N THR A 163 -27.17 14.20 4.69
CA THR A 163 -26.21 15.01 3.93
C THR A 163 -26.04 14.42 2.54
N GLU A 164 -26.38 15.18 1.51
CA GLU A 164 -26.08 14.77 0.14
C GLU A 164 -24.63 15.12 -0.18
N GLY A 165 -23.94 14.20 -0.84
CA GLY A 165 -22.54 14.40 -1.17
C GLY A 165 -21.98 13.37 -2.13
N ILE A 166 -20.70 13.55 -2.43
CA ILE A 166 -19.93 12.68 -3.30
C ILE A 166 -19.04 11.77 -2.44
N LEU A 167 -19.30 10.46 -2.52
CA LEU A 167 -18.49 9.42 -1.89
C LEU A 167 -17.42 8.95 -2.87
N LYS A 168 -16.15 9.16 -2.52
CA LYS A 168 -15.00 8.64 -3.23
C LYS A 168 -14.57 7.29 -2.65
N LEU A 169 -14.37 6.34 -3.53
CA LEU A 169 -14.00 4.96 -3.19
C LEU A 169 -12.71 4.57 -3.90
N ILE A 170 -11.95 3.71 -3.24
CA ILE A 170 -10.82 3.00 -3.82
C ILE A 170 -11.25 1.54 -4.04
N PRO A 171 -11.27 1.06 -5.29
CA PRO A 171 -11.60 -0.32 -5.60
C PRO A 171 -10.48 -1.24 -5.11
N GLY A 172 -10.85 -2.27 -4.34
CA GLY A 172 -9.97 -3.36 -3.94
C GLY A 172 -10.36 -4.68 -4.62
N PRO A 173 -9.51 -5.72 -4.54
CA PRO A 173 -9.72 -7.00 -5.22
C PRO A 173 -10.94 -7.78 -4.71
N ALA A 174 -11.31 -7.56 -3.45
CA ALA A 174 -12.49 -8.18 -2.82
C ALA A 174 -13.54 -7.16 -2.40
N ASN A 175 -13.11 -6.00 -1.87
CA ASN A 175 -13.99 -4.98 -1.30
C ASN A 175 -13.57 -3.59 -1.76
N THR A 176 -14.53 -2.68 -1.89
CA THR A 176 -14.29 -1.24 -2.03
C THR A 176 -14.05 -0.61 -0.66
N THR A 177 -13.07 0.27 -0.57
CA THR A 177 -12.81 1.05 0.65
C THR A 177 -13.25 2.49 0.46
N ILE A 178 -13.83 3.08 1.51
CA ILE A 178 -14.18 4.50 1.50
C ILE A 178 -12.89 5.31 1.63
N SER A 179 -12.66 6.20 0.67
CA SER A 179 -11.51 7.11 0.69
C SER A 179 -11.90 8.45 1.32
N GLN A 180 -13.02 9.02 0.87
CA GLN A 180 -13.48 10.32 1.32
C GLN A 180 -14.96 10.51 1.01
N PHE A 181 -15.69 11.22 1.88
CA PHE A 181 -17.00 11.78 1.57
C PHE A 181 -16.92 13.31 1.52
N SER A 182 -17.56 13.93 0.54
CA SER A 182 -17.57 15.38 0.35
C SER A 182 -19.01 15.88 0.23
N PRO A 183 -19.56 16.56 1.26
CA PRO A 183 -20.89 17.15 1.20
C PRO A 183 -21.03 18.13 0.02
N VAL A 184 -22.13 18.03 -0.71
CA VAL A 184 -22.48 18.96 -1.82
C VAL A 184 -23.52 19.99 -1.37
N SER A 185 -24.40 19.59 -0.46
CA SER A 185 -25.43 20.46 0.13
C SER A 185 -25.29 20.55 1.65
N PRO A 186 -25.80 21.63 2.28
CA PRO A 186 -25.86 21.72 3.73
C PRO A 186 -26.64 20.55 4.32
N ALA A 187 -26.13 19.99 5.42
CA ALA A 187 -26.79 18.90 6.11
C ALA A 187 -28.21 19.30 6.55
N GLN A 188 -29.19 18.47 6.22
CA GLN A 188 -30.58 18.66 6.60
C GLN A 188 -30.86 17.92 7.91
N VAL A 189 -31.45 18.61 8.88
CA VAL A 189 -31.88 17.97 10.13
C VAL A 189 -33.05 17.03 9.81
N GLN A 190 -32.84 15.74 10.01
CA GLN A 190 -33.84 14.71 9.81
C GLN A 190 -33.79 13.71 10.97
N TYR A 191 -34.68 13.91 11.93
CA TYR A 191 -34.92 12.93 13.00
C TYR A 191 -35.44 11.63 12.39
N PHE A 192 -35.01 10.52 12.97
CA PHE A 192 -35.52 9.19 12.64
C PHE A 192 -36.49 8.73 13.74
N TRP A 193 -37.51 7.95 13.40
CA TRP A 193 -38.45 7.45 14.40
C TRP A 193 -38.19 5.96 14.69
N PRO A 194 -38.06 5.53 15.97
CA PRO A 194 -38.14 6.30 17.22
C PRO A 194 -36.78 6.69 17.83
N TRP A 195 -36.30 7.91 17.58
CA TRP A 195 -35.05 8.44 18.15
C TRP A 195 -35.01 8.42 19.69
N GLN A 196 -36.15 8.61 20.37
CA GLN A 196 -36.25 8.59 21.84
C GLN A 196 -35.82 7.24 22.43
N GLY A 197 -36.18 6.15 21.73
CA GLY A 197 -35.80 4.80 22.12
C GLY A 197 -34.30 4.59 22.00
N PHE A 198 -33.69 5.15 20.95
CA PHE A 198 -32.23 5.10 20.77
C PHE A 198 -31.50 5.86 21.87
N GLU A 199 -31.87 7.12 22.10
CA GLU A 199 -31.23 7.95 23.13
C GLU A 199 -31.40 7.35 24.53
N THR A 200 -32.56 6.78 24.83
CA THR A 200 -32.77 6.08 26.11
C THR A 200 -31.92 4.82 26.21
N ALA A 201 -31.86 4.02 25.13
CA ALA A 201 -31.11 2.77 25.10
C ALA A 201 -29.59 2.98 25.21
N LEU A 202 -29.04 4.10 24.73
CA LEU A 202 -27.60 4.43 24.87
C LEU A 202 -27.14 4.31 26.33
N HIS A 203 -27.95 4.78 27.28
CA HIS A 203 -27.61 4.81 28.69
C HIS A 203 -27.87 3.49 29.42
N GLN A 204 -28.60 2.57 28.80
CA GLN A 204 -28.96 1.27 29.37
C GLN A 204 -27.96 0.17 29.02
N VAL A 205 -27.06 0.40 28.06
CA VAL A 205 -25.98 -0.54 27.76
C VAL A 205 -25.11 -0.68 29.00
N GLY A 206 -25.14 -1.86 29.60
CA GLY A 206 -24.39 -2.18 30.81
C GLY A 206 -23.01 -2.71 30.47
N TYR A 207 -21.99 -2.25 31.18
CA TYR A 207 -20.66 -2.83 31.13
C TYR A 207 -20.16 -2.98 32.57
N TYR A 208 -19.86 -4.21 32.97
CA TYR A 208 -19.31 -4.49 34.30
C TYR A 208 -17.81 -4.70 34.19
N ASN A 209 -17.04 -3.76 34.73
CA ASN A 209 -15.60 -3.93 34.91
C ASN A 209 -15.25 -3.83 36.39
N PRO A 210 -14.96 -4.98 37.06
CA PRO A 210 -14.65 -4.98 38.49
C PRO A 210 -13.29 -4.34 38.81
N GLN A 211 -12.46 -4.08 37.80
CA GLN A 211 -11.12 -3.51 37.98
C GLN A 211 -11.10 -1.98 37.84
N THR A 212 -12.18 -1.37 37.35
CA THR A 212 -12.23 0.08 37.16
C THR A 212 -12.65 0.79 38.43
N ASN A 213 -11.86 1.78 38.84
CA ASN A 213 -12.19 2.68 39.95
C ASN A 213 -13.21 3.77 39.54
N VAL A 214 -14.14 3.43 38.65
CA VAL A 214 -15.11 4.37 38.06
C VAL A 214 -16.51 3.77 38.06
N SER A 215 -17.51 4.54 38.52
CA SER A 215 -18.94 4.23 38.36
C SER A 215 -19.47 5.01 37.16
N SER A 216 -19.90 4.31 36.12
CA SER A 216 -20.43 4.92 34.90
C SER A 216 -21.39 3.96 34.19
N THR A 217 -22.18 4.48 33.25
CA THR A 217 -22.96 3.68 32.30
C THR A 217 -22.03 3.05 31.25
N GLY A 218 -22.50 2.10 30.43
CA GLY A 218 -21.69 1.58 29.32
C GLY A 218 -21.28 2.67 28.33
N PHE A 219 -22.19 3.60 28.03
CA PHE A 219 -21.88 4.77 27.20
C PHE A 219 -20.83 5.66 27.85
N GLY A 220 -20.98 5.98 29.13
CA GLY A 220 -20.02 6.80 29.84
C GLY A 220 -18.63 6.16 29.97
N ASN A 221 -18.56 4.84 30.15
CA ASN A 221 -17.28 4.10 30.14
C ASN A 221 -16.54 4.22 28.80
N LEU A 222 -17.26 4.18 27.67
CA LEU A 222 -16.64 4.37 26.35
C LEU A 222 -16.16 5.81 26.15
N ILE A 223 -16.92 6.81 26.62
CA ILE A 223 -16.49 8.21 26.62
C ILE A 223 -15.20 8.36 27.42
N LEU A 224 -15.15 7.78 28.63
CA LEU A 224 -13.96 7.84 29.49
C LEU A 224 -12.76 7.14 28.86
N ALA A 225 -12.97 6.01 28.19
CA ALA A 225 -11.89 5.32 27.47
C ALA A 225 -11.32 6.21 26.35
N LEU A 226 -12.17 6.89 25.57
CA LEU A 226 -11.73 7.83 24.54
C LEU A 226 -11.07 9.09 25.12
N ALA A 227 -11.62 9.60 26.22
CA ALA A 227 -11.03 10.72 26.96
C ALA A 227 -9.62 10.36 27.46
N GLN A 228 -9.42 9.14 27.98
CA GLN A 228 -8.13 8.67 28.45
C GLN A 228 -7.09 8.55 27.33
N GLN A 229 -7.52 8.19 26.11
CA GLN A 229 -6.63 8.16 24.94
C GLN A 229 -6.20 9.54 24.47
N SER A 230 -7.09 10.53 24.57
CA SER A 230 -6.76 11.91 24.19
C SER A 230 -5.95 12.63 25.25
N ARG A 231 -6.29 12.46 26.53
CA ARG A 231 -5.67 13.16 27.65
C ARG A 231 -5.71 12.35 28.95
N SER A 232 -4.65 11.60 29.22
CA SER A 232 -4.56 10.72 30.40
C SER A 232 -4.42 11.43 31.75
N ASP A 233 -3.91 12.67 31.77
CA ASP A 233 -3.71 13.47 32.99
C ASP A 233 -5.00 14.16 33.48
N ALA A 234 -5.98 14.36 32.61
CA ALA A 234 -7.18 15.13 32.89
C ALA A 234 -8.44 14.49 32.27
N ILE A 235 -8.63 13.20 32.55
CA ILE A 235 -9.73 12.39 31.98
C ILE A 235 -11.11 13.00 32.26
N LEU A 236 -11.31 13.58 33.45
CA LEU A 236 -12.57 14.20 33.86
C LEU A 236 -12.70 15.68 33.49
N HIS A 237 -11.76 16.23 32.70
CA HIS A 237 -11.86 17.62 32.27
C HIS A 237 -13.06 17.78 31.32
N PRO A 238 -13.94 18.78 31.51
CA PRO A 238 -15.17 18.90 30.73
C PRO A 238 -14.93 18.94 29.22
N ASP A 239 -13.94 19.70 28.75
CA ASP A 239 -13.64 19.79 27.31
C ASP A 239 -13.20 18.45 26.70
N THR A 240 -12.47 17.64 27.46
CA THR A 240 -12.03 16.31 27.02
C THR A 240 -13.22 15.35 26.95
N LEU A 241 -14.11 15.41 27.95
CA LEU A 241 -15.35 14.63 27.99
C LEU A 241 -16.31 15.02 26.87
N ILE A 242 -16.43 16.32 26.58
CA ILE A 242 -17.23 16.86 25.47
C ILE A 242 -16.72 16.28 24.15
N ALA A 243 -15.43 16.47 23.83
CA ALA A 243 -14.88 16.00 22.56
C ALA A 243 -15.01 14.47 22.40
N ALA A 244 -14.81 13.71 23.50
CA ALA A 244 -15.00 12.26 23.49
C ALA A 244 -16.47 11.86 23.31
N ALA A 245 -17.40 12.54 23.96
CA ALA A 245 -18.83 12.28 23.85
C ALA A 245 -19.35 12.56 22.44
N GLU A 246 -18.96 13.69 21.84
CA GLU A 246 -19.35 14.07 20.48
C GLU A 246 -18.86 13.03 19.47
N LYS A 247 -17.57 12.69 19.53
CA LYS A 247 -16.97 11.68 18.65
C LYS A 247 -17.63 10.31 18.80
N LEU A 248 -17.90 9.89 20.04
CA LEU A 248 -18.50 8.59 20.32
C LEU A 248 -19.94 8.53 19.83
N PHE A 249 -20.76 9.54 20.13
CA PHE A 249 -22.16 9.59 19.73
C PHE A 249 -22.30 9.51 18.20
N THR A 250 -21.52 10.31 17.48
CA THR A 250 -21.46 10.27 16.01
C THR A 250 -21.08 8.87 15.52
N SER A 251 -20.05 8.25 16.10
CA SER A 251 -19.60 6.91 15.71
C SER A 251 -20.65 5.82 15.95
N VAL A 252 -21.32 5.86 17.11
CA VAL A 252 -22.39 4.92 17.47
C VAL A 252 -23.55 5.04 16.50
N PHE A 253 -23.98 6.26 16.17
CA PHE A 253 -25.03 6.44 15.18
C PHE A 253 -24.61 6.02 13.78
N ALA A 254 -23.37 6.33 13.35
CA ALA A 254 -22.87 5.94 12.04
C ALA A 254 -22.80 4.41 11.88
N VAL A 255 -22.34 3.70 12.91
CA VAL A 255 -22.34 2.22 12.92
C VAL A 255 -23.76 1.66 12.99
N LEU A 256 -24.64 2.24 13.82
CA LEU A 256 -26.06 1.86 13.85
C LEU A 256 -26.71 2.03 12.46
N GLY A 257 -26.45 3.16 11.81
CA GLY A 257 -26.95 3.45 10.46
C GLY A 257 -26.50 2.39 9.46
N ALA A 258 -25.19 2.13 9.45
CA ALA A 258 -24.55 1.19 8.54
C ALA A 258 -24.97 -0.28 8.74
N THR A 259 -25.38 -0.66 9.95
CA THR A 259 -25.65 -2.07 10.31
C THR A 259 -27.13 -2.39 10.52
N VAL A 260 -27.95 -1.40 10.89
CA VAL A 260 -29.36 -1.60 11.26
C VAL A 260 -30.31 -0.75 10.43
N LEU A 261 -30.05 0.55 10.27
CA LEU A 261 -31.02 1.48 9.68
C LEU A 261 -31.05 1.43 8.15
N PHE A 262 -29.99 0.96 7.49
CA PHE A 262 -30.02 0.68 6.06
C PHE A 262 -30.52 -0.74 5.81
N SER A 263 -31.71 -0.88 5.23
CA SER A 263 -32.34 -2.16 4.90
C SER A 263 -32.40 -2.38 3.39
N SER A 264 -32.43 -3.63 2.95
CA SER A 264 -32.44 -3.97 1.52
C SER A 264 -33.64 -3.33 0.82
N ALA A 265 -33.37 -2.59 -0.25
CA ALA A 265 -34.41 -1.95 -1.05
C ALA A 265 -35.15 -3.00 -1.88
N THR A 266 -36.49 -2.96 -1.85
CA THR A 266 -37.34 -3.85 -2.67
C THR A 266 -37.10 -3.66 -4.16
N THR A 267 -36.77 -2.43 -4.57
CA THR A 267 -36.37 -2.08 -5.93
C THR A 267 -34.98 -1.44 -5.90
N PRO A 268 -33.99 -2.00 -6.63
CA PRO A 268 -32.67 -1.40 -6.72
C PRO A 268 -32.74 0.00 -7.31
N ASN A 269 -32.19 0.98 -6.60
CA ASN A 269 -32.07 2.33 -7.10
C ASN A 269 -30.80 2.46 -7.94
N PHE A 270 -30.92 2.95 -9.17
CA PHE A 270 -29.76 3.22 -10.01
C PHE A 270 -29.21 4.60 -9.65
N GLY A 271 -27.98 4.63 -9.16
CA GLY A 271 -27.25 5.86 -8.88
C GLY A 271 -26.35 6.24 -10.04
N GLU A 272 -26.15 7.55 -10.22
CA GLU A 272 -25.11 8.08 -11.09
C GLU A 272 -23.78 8.12 -10.33
N GLY A 273 -22.69 7.85 -11.07
CA GLY A 273 -21.35 7.87 -10.52
C GLY A 273 -20.32 7.98 -11.64
N SER A 274 -19.19 8.60 -11.34
CA SER A 274 -18.07 8.74 -12.28
C SER A 274 -16.93 7.81 -11.89
N ILE A 275 -16.16 7.42 -12.91
CA ILE A 275 -14.95 6.63 -12.73
C ILE A 275 -13.82 7.39 -13.41
N ASP A 276 -12.85 7.81 -12.61
CA ASP A 276 -11.66 8.47 -13.09
C ASP A 276 -10.55 7.43 -13.21
N GLU A 277 -10.10 7.19 -14.44
CA GLU A 277 -9.00 6.28 -14.75
C GLU A 277 -7.77 7.06 -15.18
N THR A 278 -6.67 6.90 -14.43
CA THR A 278 -5.40 7.51 -14.79
C THR A 278 -4.70 6.65 -15.84
N HIS A 279 -4.71 7.10 -17.09
CA HIS A 279 -3.92 6.46 -18.15
C HIS A 279 -2.51 7.05 -18.21
N THR A 280 -1.49 6.24 -17.91
CA THR A 280 -0.11 6.59 -18.24
C THR A 280 0.08 6.54 -19.75
N ARG A 281 -0.01 7.69 -20.42
CA ARG A 281 0.40 7.80 -21.83
C ARG A 281 1.92 7.90 -21.87
N LEU A 282 2.56 7.00 -22.61
CA LEU A 282 3.97 7.16 -22.97
C LEU A 282 4.07 8.38 -23.90
N PHE A 283 4.40 9.55 -23.35
CA PHE A 283 4.72 10.72 -24.14
C PHE A 283 6.09 10.50 -24.77
N VAL A 284 6.11 9.88 -25.96
CA VAL A 284 7.29 9.88 -26.80
C VAL A 284 7.50 11.32 -27.26
N VAL A 285 8.39 12.04 -26.56
CA VAL A 285 8.81 13.38 -26.97
C VAL A 285 9.52 13.23 -28.31
N ILE A 286 8.86 13.66 -29.39
CA ILE A 286 9.35 13.51 -30.76
C ILE A 286 10.78 14.04 -30.89
N ALA A 287 11.10 15.13 -30.19
CA ALA A 287 12.44 15.72 -30.16
C ALA A 287 13.53 14.78 -29.56
N ALA A 288 13.17 13.90 -28.62
CA ALA A 288 14.09 12.90 -28.07
C ALA A 288 14.10 11.60 -28.89
N ALA A 289 12.98 11.25 -29.53
CA ALA A 289 12.88 10.06 -30.39
C ALA A 289 13.60 10.23 -31.74
N ALA A 290 13.53 11.42 -32.34
CA ALA A 290 14.16 11.73 -33.62
C ALA A 290 15.68 11.44 -33.66
N PRO A 291 16.51 11.88 -32.68
CA PRO A 291 17.94 11.56 -32.70
C PRO A 291 18.20 10.06 -32.49
N MET A 292 17.43 9.38 -31.62
CA MET A 292 17.60 7.93 -31.41
C MET A 292 17.32 7.13 -32.68
N ILE A 293 16.22 7.45 -33.38
CA ILE A 293 15.88 6.83 -34.67
C ILE A 293 16.94 7.15 -35.72
N SER A 294 17.47 8.38 -35.74
CA SER A 294 18.51 8.79 -36.67
C SER A 294 19.82 8.02 -36.46
N VAL A 295 20.23 7.83 -35.21
CA VAL A 295 21.42 7.02 -34.86
C VAL A 295 21.22 5.57 -35.26
N LEU A 296 20.04 5.00 -35.00
CA LEU A 296 19.68 3.64 -35.43
C LEU A 296 19.71 3.50 -36.96
N ALA A 297 19.16 4.47 -37.70
CA ALA A 297 19.19 4.47 -39.16
C ALA A 297 20.64 4.55 -39.69
N CYS A 298 21.49 5.37 -39.09
CA CYS A 298 22.91 5.47 -39.45
C CYS A 298 23.64 4.14 -39.20
N ALA A 299 23.38 3.47 -38.07
CA ALA A 299 23.97 2.17 -37.76
C ALA A 299 23.56 1.09 -38.78
N VAL A 300 22.28 1.08 -39.19
CA VAL A 300 21.77 0.17 -40.23
C VAL A 300 22.44 0.45 -41.58
N LEU A 301 22.52 1.71 -41.99
CA LEU A 301 23.20 2.10 -43.23
C LEU A 301 24.68 1.71 -43.21
N GLY A 302 25.38 1.94 -42.09
CA GLY A 302 26.77 1.53 -41.91
C GLY A 302 26.95 0.01 -42.06
N THR A 303 26.04 -0.76 -41.46
CA THR A 303 26.04 -2.23 -41.55
C THR A 303 25.83 -2.69 -43.00
N ILE A 304 24.92 -2.06 -43.74
CA ILE A 304 24.68 -2.35 -45.16
C ILE A 304 25.93 -2.05 -45.99
N VAL A 305 26.59 -0.91 -45.76
CA VAL A 305 27.82 -0.54 -46.48
C VAL A 305 28.96 -1.52 -46.18
N ILE A 306 29.15 -1.91 -44.92
CA ILE A 306 30.15 -2.92 -44.53
C ILE A 306 29.85 -4.25 -45.22
N CYS A 307 28.58 -4.69 -45.22
CA CYS A 307 28.17 -5.94 -45.87
C CYS A 307 28.42 -5.90 -47.39
N LEU A 308 28.06 -4.82 -48.07
CA LEU A 308 28.31 -4.65 -49.50
C LEU A 308 29.81 -4.58 -49.83
N ARG A 309 30.60 -3.91 -49.00
CA ARG A 309 32.05 -3.80 -49.18
C ARG A 309 32.74 -5.13 -48.93
N SER A 310 32.32 -5.88 -47.91
CA SER A 310 32.78 -7.25 -47.63
C SER A 310 32.49 -8.20 -48.80
N ARG A 311 31.37 -8.02 -49.49
CA ARG A 311 31.05 -8.80 -50.71
C ARG A 311 31.84 -8.38 -51.95
N ARG A 312 32.26 -7.12 -52.05
CA ARG A 312 32.94 -6.57 -53.26
C ARG A 312 34.46 -6.59 -53.18
N VAL A 313 35.03 -6.49 -51.99
CA VAL A 313 36.47 -6.57 -51.77
C VAL A 313 36.78 -7.99 -51.35
N SER A 314 37.56 -8.72 -52.15
CA SER A 314 38.08 -10.03 -51.77
C SER A 314 38.75 -9.90 -50.41
N SER A 315 38.18 -10.57 -49.42
CA SER A 315 38.64 -10.57 -48.04
C SER A 315 40.12 -10.91 -47.98
N VAL A 316 40.93 -10.07 -47.33
CA VAL A 316 42.33 -10.38 -46.98
C VAL A 316 42.40 -11.54 -45.96
N LEU A 317 41.28 -11.89 -45.32
CA LEU A 317 41.15 -13.08 -44.46
C LEU A 317 40.79 -14.36 -45.24
N LEU A 318 40.82 -14.33 -46.58
CA LEU A 318 40.68 -15.49 -47.46
C LEU A 318 42.04 -15.94 -48.06
N GLU A 319 43.17 -15.41 -47.58
CA GLU A 319 44.44 -16.16 -47.69
C GLU A 319 44.27 -17.47 -46.91
N GLU A 320 44.18 -18.55 -47.67
CA GLU A 320 43.72 -19.87 -47.27
C GLU A 320 44.41 -20.42 -46.00
N PRO A 321 43.68 -21.16 -45.12
CA PRO A 321 44.30 -22.00 -44.08
C PRO A 321 45.11 -23.18 -44.65
N ALA A 322 45.22 -23.29 -45.98
CA ALA A 322 46.03 -24.29 -46.69
C ALA A 322 47.52 -24.24 -46.28
N SER A 323 48.04 -23.08 -45.85
CA SER A 323 49.44 -23.00 -45.41
C SER A 323 49.67 -23.73 -44.08
N LEU A 324 48.76 -23.63 -43.11
CA LEU A 324 48.97 -24.21 -41.78
C LEU A 324 48.78 -25.74 -41.76
N ALA A 325 47.80 -26.25 -42.50
CA ALA A 325 47.60 -27.69 -42.67
C ALA A 325 48.66 -28.32 -43.60
N GLY A 326 49.13 -27.59 -44.62
CA GLY A 326 50.22 -28.02 -45.50
C GLY A 326 51.55 -28.16 -44.76
N PHE A 327 51.87 -27.24 -43.84
CA PHE A 327 53.06 -27.37 -42.99
C PHE A 327 52.95 -28.52 -41.99
N ALA A 328 51.76 -28.81 -41.47
CA ALA A 328 51.55 -29.93 -40.56
C ALA A 328 51.80 -31.29 -41.24
N ASN A 329 51.38 -31.46 -42.50
CA ASN A 329 51.63 -32.69 -43.25
C ASN A 329 53.09 -32.84 -43.70
N LEU A 330 53.82 -31.74 -43.91
CA LEU A 330 55.26 -31.73 -44.21
C LEU A 330 56.12 -32.11 -42.98
N LEU A 331 55.60 -31.89 -41.78
CA LEU A 331 56.20 -32.29 -40.51
C LEU A 331 55.89 -33.74 -40.14
N PHE A 332 54.79 -34.32 -40.64
CA PHE A 332 54.40 -35.70 -40.33
C PHE A 332 55.17 -36.68 -41.24
N GLY A 333 56.15 -37.40 -40.68
CA GLY A 333 56.89 -38.45 -41.37
C GLY A 333 58.22 -38.04 -42.03
N SER A 334 58.63 -36.77 -41.95
CA SER A 334 59.96 -36.36 -42.40
C SER A 334 60.99 -36.50 -41.26
N GLY A 335 62.18 -37.03 -41.57
CA GLY A 335 63.33 -37.12 -40.64
C GLY A 335 63.84 -35.76 -40.10
N LEU A 336 63.16 -34.68 -40.47
CA LEU A 336 63.37 -33.32 -40.01
C LEU A 336 63.02 -33.15 -38.53
N LEU A 337 62.06 -33.91 -38.00
CA LEU A 337 61.78 -33.97 -36.55
C LEU A 337 62.95 -34.53 -35.74
N GLN A 338 63.67 -35.52 -36.30
CA GLN A 338 64.83 -36.13 -35.66
C GLN A 338 66.02 -35.17 -35.63
N LEU A 339 66.24 -34.45 -36.74
CA LEU A 339 67.25 -33.39 -36.84
C LEU A 339 66.95 -32.20 -35.92
N VAL A 340 65.68 -31.82 -35.78
CA VAL A 340 65.24 -30.75 -34.87
C VAL A 340 65.34 -31.21 -33.40
N GLY A 341 65.06 -32.47 -33.11
CA GLY A 341 65.28 -33.08 -31.78
C GLY A 341 66.73 -33.04 -31.36
N GLU A 342 67.64 -33.46 -32.25
CA GLU A 342 69.08 -33.45 -31.99
C GLU A 342 69.66 -32.03 -31.84
N MET A 343 69.04 -31.03 -32.49
CA MET A 343 69.38 -29.62 -32.28
C MET A 343 68.82 -29.04 -30.98
N ARG A 344 67.64 -29.49 -30.55
CA ARG A 344 66.99 -29.05 -29.31
C ARG A 344 67.74 -29.52 -28.07
N ASP A 345 68.35 -30.70 -28.11
CA ASP A 345 69.11 -31.27 -26.99
C ASP A 345 70.51 -30.66 -26.81
N ARG A 346 70.95 -29.77 -27.71
CA ARG A 346 72.19 -29.00 -27.48
C ARG A 346 71.94 -27.77 -26.64
N HIS A 347 72.78 -27.58 -25.61
CA HIS A 347 72.67 -26.51 -24.62
C HIS A 347 72.70 -25.08 -25.19
N ASP A 348 73.15 -24.90 -26.44
CA ASP A 348 73.41 -23.60 -27.06
C ASP A 348 72.31 -23.16 -28.05
N TYR A 349 71.18 -23.88 -28.13
CA TYR A 349 70.11 -23.60 -29.09
C TYR A 349 69.13 -22.51 -28.58
N ASP A 350 69.14 -21.33 -29.20
CA ASP A 350 68.32 -20.15 -28.83
C ASP A 350 66.90 -20.15 -29.42
N GLY A 351 66.40 -21.30 -29.88
CA GLY A 351 65.09 -21.43 -30.53
C GLY A 351 65.04 -20.92 -31.98
N LYS A 352 66.13 -20.37 -32.53
CA LYS A 352 66.17 -19.82 -33.90
C LYS A 352 66.98 -20.71 -34.83
N PHE A 353 66.29 -21.69 -35.43
CA PHE A 353 66.84 -22.68 -36.37
C PHE A 353 67.79 -22.09 -37.43
N VAL A 354 67.36 -21.02 -38.11
CA VAL A 354 68.14 -20.37 -39.19
C VAL A 354 69.46 -19.79 -38.68
N LYS A 355 69.46 -19.26 -37.45
CA LYS A 355 70.63 -18.61 -36.85
C LYS A 355 71.65 -19.64 -36.37
N TYR A 356 71.17 -20.75 -35.79
CA TYR A 356 72.01 -21.89 -35.40
C TYR A 356 72.72 -22.51 -36.62
N PHE A 357 71.97 -22.77 -37.70
CA PHE A 357 72.53 -23.38 -38.91
C PHE A 357 73.61 -22.49 -39.56
N LYS A 358 73.36 -21.17 -39.60
CA LYS A 358 74.29 -20.19 -40.17
C LYS A 358 75.57 -20.00 -39.34
N ARG A 359 75.53 -20.33 -38.05
CA ARG A 359 76.67 -20.21 -37.11
C ARG A 359 77.56 -21.45 -37.12
N ASN A 360 76.97 -22.64 -37.20
CA ASN A 360 77.72 -23.91 -37.11
C ASN A 360 78.14 -24.47 -38.47
N TYR A 361 77.49 -24.07 -39.56
CA TYR A 361 77.92 -24.39 -40.92
C TYR A 361 78.48 -23.12 -41.55
N ASP A 362 79.80 -22.99 -41.45
CA ASP A 362 80.58 -21.81 -41.84
C ASP A 362 80.38 -21.43 -43.32
N GLY A 363 80.52 -20.13 -43.59
CA GLY A 363 79.88 -19.36 -44.64
C GLY A 363 79.87 -19.95 -46.06
N LYS A 364 78.65 -20.07 -46.63
CA LYS A 364 78.25 -19.82 -48.05
C LYS A 364 76.85 -20.34 -48.41
N LEU A 365 76.01 -20.69 -47.44
CA LEU A 365 74.61 -21.07 -47.69
C LEU A 365 73.69 -19.84 -47.59
N SER A 366 73.38 -19.24 -48.74
CA SER A 366 72.54 -18.03 -48.80
C SER A 366 71.04 -18.32 -48.98
N LYS A 367 70.67 -19.53 -49.43
CA LYS A 367 69.26 -19.95 -49.56
C LYS A 367 69.13 -21.45 -49.34
N VAL A 368 68.27 -21.85 -48.41
CA VAL A 368 67.71 -23.20 -48.35
C VAL A 368 66.35 -23.12 -49.06
N ARG A 369 66.17 -23.88 -50.13
CA ARG A 369 64.87 -24.03 -50.80
C ARG A 369 64.43 -25.48 -50.68
N LEU A 370 63.28 -25.67 -50.06
CA LEU A 370 62.56 -26.94 -50.08
C LEU A 370 61.86 -27.01 -51.44
N LYS A 371 62.29 -27.93 -52.30
CA LYS A 371 61.57 -28.27 -53.54
C LYS A 371 61.01 -29.68 -53.36
N GLY A 372 59.70 -29.78 -53.23
CA GLY A 372 58.95 -31.02 -53.38
C GLY A 372 57.71 -30.74 -54.22
N SER A 373 57.52 -31.47 -55.31
CA SER A 373 56.26 -31.49 -56.06
C SER A 373 55.54 -32.84 -55.95
N SER A 374 55.97 -33.72 -55.04
CA SER A 374 55.37 -35.02 -54.78
C SER A 374 55.67 -35.45 -53.33
N PRO A 375 54.71 -36.08 -52.61
CA PRO A 375 54.84 -36.43 -51.19
C PRO A 375 55.96 -37.44 -50.86
N GLU A 376 56.56 -38.12 -51.85
CA GLU A 376 57.56 -39.16 -51.59
C GLU A 376 59.03 -38.73 -51.75
N LYS A 377 59.32 -37.50 -52.23
CA LYS A 377 60.72 -37.05 -52.39
C LYS A 377 60.87 -35.57 -52.03
N LEU A 378 61.55 -35.30 -50.92
CA LEU A 378 61.92 -33.95 -50.50
C LEU A 378 63.38 -33.68 -50.89
N HIS A 379 63.60 -32.85 -51.91
CA HIS A 379 64.95 -32.39 -52.23
C HIS A 379 65.27 -31.12 -51.44
N ILE A 380 66.18 -31.25 -50.48
CA ILE A 380 66.79 -30.08 -49.83
C ILE A 380 67.97 -29.64 -50.68
N VAL A 381 67.73 -28.66 -51.55
CA VAL A 381 68.79 -28.13 -52.42
C VAL A 381 69.56 -27.07 -51.65
N PHE A 382 70.81 -27.38 -51.33
CA PHE A 382 71.78 -26.43 -50.80
C PHE A 382 72.56 -25.82 -51.96
N SER A 383 72.29 -24.56 -52.31
CA SER A 383 73.02 -23.86 -53.37
C SER A 383 74.16 -23.03 -52.78
N PRO A 384 75.44 -23.42 -52.95
CA PRO A 384 76.56 -22.52 -52.69
C PRO A 384 76.70 -21.50 -53.81
N LEU A 385 77.13 -20.28 -53.47
CA LEU A 385 77.20 -19.14 -54.40
C LEU A 385 78.24 -19.28 -55.54
N LYS A 386 78.99 -20.39 -55.66
CA LYS A 386 79.83 -20.71 -56.83
C LYS A 386 79.91 -22.24 -57.05
N HIS A 387 79.68 -22.65 -58.30
CA HIS A 387 79.62 -24.01 -58.88
C HIS A 387 80.12 -25.21 -58.04
N LYS A 388 79.20 -25.83 -57.29
CA LYS A 388 79.02 -27.29 -57.16
C LYS A 388 77.78 -27.53 -56.30
N VAL A 389 76.69 -28.00 -56.89
CA VAL A 389 75.52 -28.49 -56.13
C VAL A 389 75.93 -29.83 -55.54
N ARG A 390 75.83 -30.00 -54.22
CA ARG A 390 75.81 -31.33 -53.61
C ARG A 390 74.35 -31.65 -53.35
N ASP A 391 73.80 -32.57 -54.13
CA ASP A 391 72.51 -33.15 -53.84
C ASP A 391 72.72 -34.25 -52.79
N TYR A 392 71.99 -34.13 -51.68
CA TYR A 392 71.85 -35.22 -50.72
C TYR A 392 70.49 -35.86 -50.99
N ASP A 393 70.51 -37.04 -51.62
CA ASP A 393 69.32 -37.87 -51.73
C ASP A 393 69.12 -38.61 -50.41
N PHE A 394 68.09 -38.21 -49.68
CA PHE A 394 67.58 -38.99 -48.57
C PHE A 394 66.47 -39.89 -49.12
N GLN A 395 66.78 -41.16 -49.34
CA GLN A 395 65.73 -42.15 -49.53
C GLN A 395 65.04 -42.38 -48.20
N ILE A 396 63.74 -42.13 -48.17
CA ILE A 396 62.88 -42.53 -47.06
C ILE A 396 62.82 -44.05 -47.13
N ALA A 397 63.34 -44.71 -46.09
CA ALA A 397 63.17 -46.15 -45.94
C ALA A 397 61.67 -46.42 -45.79
N ASP A 398 61.14 -47.27 -46.67
CA ASP A 398 59.75 -47.71 -46.65
C ASP A 398 59.53 -48.62 -45.43
N THR A 399 59.22 -48.03 -44.28
CA THR A 399 58.82 -48.78 -43.08
C THR A 399 57.33 -49.03 -43.14
N SER A 400 56.94 -50.06 -43.90
CA SER A 400 55.74 -50.83 -43.61
C SER A 400 56.06 -51.90 -42.55
N GLN A 401 56.38 -51.43 -41.34
CA GLN A 401 56.23 -52.11 -40.04
C GLN A 401 56.76 -51.22 -38.92
#